data_AF-A0A2G6E0F0-F1
#
_entry.id   AF-A0A2G6E0F0-F1
#
_cell.length_a   1.000
_cell.length_b   1.000
_cell.length_c   1.000
_cell.angle_alpha   90.00
_cell.angle_beta   90.00
_cell.angle_gamma   90.00
#
_symmetry.space_group_name_H-M   'P 1'
#
loop_
_entity.id
_entity.type
_entity.pdbx_description
1 polymer ?
#
loop_
_entity_poly.entity_id
_entity_poly.type
_entity_poly.pdbx_seq_one_letter_code
_entity_poly.pdbx_strand_id
1 'polypeptide(L)'
;MKTAHRRLWAALALFLVFLAPLAAETWSSIADEIGAYLDDSVRFYREGKNEEAKQCRYDAYFRIYELKEMEQAVQSWFGSKYNFNIEALFAEVTVLINEGRPVGELEALVEELMEILRESAAELDVEKPRENMSHGAIFAKALVILLREGLEAILILGAMIAILIKRKREDQVKTVYIASAAAVFASVLLAVFLNALRARVGITRGYAAQELFEGFVILAAVAVLLWVGGWLIKTSASEMASLKSRVGDASDKSSTKALALVSFLAVFREGAETVLFYQAMFNDVSSDRYGLVALGMAAAVVLLAVGFVLVRYGSVKLPLKWFFNVTGVFIFYMAFSMSGKAFLEFREAGWFEDSMVNFPTIPWLGIYPVLPGLLLQGAVVVASIAVYMVNKRKNVKTPSGNDG
;
A
#
# COMPACT_ATOMS: atom_id res chain seq x y z
N MET A 1 18.14 -33.09 -26.36
CA MET A 1 17.96 -32.83 -24.91
C MET A 1 19.07 -32.01 -24.22
N LYS A 2 20.25 -31.74 -24.83
CA LYS A 2 21.32 -30.95 -24.18
C LYS A 2 21.40 -29.45 -24.56
N THR A 3 20.58 -28.98 -25.50
CA THR A 3 20.65 -27.60 -26.03
C THR A 3 19.57 -26.66 -25.48
N ALA A 4 18.49 -27.19 -24.91
CA ALA A 4 17.41 -26.39 -24.32
C ALA A 4 17.76 -25.86 -22.91
N HIS A 5 18.53 -26.62 -22.13
CA HIS A 5 18.93 -26.21 -20.78
C HIS A 5 19.90 -25.03 -20.76
N ARG A 6 20.76 -24.91 -21.78
CA ARG A 6 21.80 -23.87 -21.85
C ARG A 6 21.26 -22.49 -22.25
N ARG A 7 20.11 -22.44 -22.94
CA ARG A 7 19.42 -21.20 -23.34
C ARG A 7 18.58 -20.60 -22.21
N LEU A 8 18.10 -21.45 -21.29
CA LEU A 8 17.38 -20.99 -20.09
C LEU A 8 18.31 -20.24 -19.11
N TRP A 9 19.56 -20.69 -18.97
CA TRP A 9 20.57 -20.02 -18.14
C TRP A 9 21.15 -18.75 -18.80
N ALA A 10 21.22 -18.69 -20.13
CA ALA A 10 21.65 -17.48 -20.86
C ALA A 10 20.60 -16.36 -20.83
N ALA A 11 19.31 -16.69 -20.82
CA ALA A 11 18.22 -15.73 -20.64
C ALA A 11 18.16 -15.16 -19.20
N LEU A 12 18.58 -15.95 -18.20
CA LEU A 12 18.75 -15.51 -16.82
C LEU A 12 20.00 -14.63 -16.61
N ALA A 13 21.04 -14.82 -17.42
CA ALA A 13 22.27 -14.03 -17.36
C ALA A 13 22.17 -12.67 -18.11
N LEU A 14 21.26 -12.52 -19.07
CA LEU A 14 21.08 -11.27 -19.81
C LEU A 14 20.15 -10.25 -19.12
N PHE A 15 19.52 -10.61 -18.00
CA PHE A 15 18.65 -9.73 -17.21
C PHE A 15 19.41 -8.94 -16.12
N LEU A 16 20.74 -9.08 -16.10
CA LEU A 16 21.63 -8.45 -15.12
C LEU A 16 22.45 -7.27 -15.69
N VAL A 17 22.12 -6.80 -16.89
CA VAL A 17 22.80 -5.65 -17.51
C VAL A 17 21.80 -4.51 -17.72
N PHE A 18 21.41 -3.88 -16.61
CA PHE A 18 21.14 -2.44 -16.53
C PHE A 18 21.05 -2.08 -15.04
N LEU A 19 22.22 -2.00 -14.41
CA LEU A 19 22.39 -1.37 -13.11
C LEU A 19 23.60 -0.43 -13.24
N ALA A 20 23.39 0.66 -13.97
CA ALA A 20 24.16 1.85 -13.70
C ALA A 20 23.64 2.37 -12.36
N PRO A 21 24.47 2.55 -11.33
CA PRO A 21 24.06 3.31 -10.16
C PRO A 21 23.81 4.74 -10.63
N LEU A 22 22.55 5.12 -10.82
CA LEU A 22 22.17 6.53 -10.85
C LEU A 22 22.42 7.07 -9.44
N ALA A 23 23.09 8.22 -9.37
CA ALA A 23 23.52 8.83 -8.12
C ALA A 23 22.35 8.90 -7.12
N ALA A 24 22.62 8.55 -5.87
CA ALA A 24 21.67 8.66 -4.76
C ALA A 24 21.17 10.11 -4.66
N GLU A 25 19.85 10.32 -4.47
CA GLU A 25 19.33 11.61 -4.02
C GLU A 25 19.92 11.90 -2.63
N THR A 26 20.69 12.98 -2.52
CA THR A 26 21.21 13.48 -1.25
C THR A 26 20.15 14.32 -0.54
N TRP A 27 20.27 14.47 0.78
CA TRP A 27 19.44 15.42 1.52
C TRP A 27 19.62 16.84 0.98
N SER A 28 20.83 17.21 0.54
CA SER A 28 21.09 18.50 -0.12
C SER A 28 20.26 18.67 -1.39
N SER A 29 20.13 17.61 -2.21
CA SER A 29 19.27 17.62 -3.39
C SER A 29 17.79 17.77 -3.05
N ILE A 30 17.33 17.20 -1.94
CA ILE A 30 15.96 17.36 -1.44
C ILE A 30 15.74 18.81 -0.99
N ALA A 31 16.67 19.38 -0.23
CA ALA A 31 16.60 20.78 0.18
C ALA A 31 16.53 21.73 -1.03
N ASP A 32 17.32 21.50 -2.08
CA ASP A 32 17.26 22.30 -3.30
C ASP A 32 15.90 22.21 -4.02
N GLU A 33 15.27 21.02 -4.01
CA GLU A 33 13.93 20.84 -4.56
C GLU A 33 12.85 21.55 -3.73
N ILE A 34 12.95 21.54 -2.39
CA ILE A 34 12.09 22.36 -1.51
C ILE A 34 12.25 23.84 -1.89
N GLY A 35 13.49 24.29 -2.06
CA GLY A 35 13.81 25.67 -2.44
C GLY A 35 13.13 26.09 -3.74
N ALA A 36 13.16 25.24 -4.77
CA ALA A 36 12.49 25.55 -6.04
C ALA A 36 10.98 25.78 -5.88
N TYR A 37 10.32 25.00 -5.03
CA TYR A 37 8.90 25.20 -4.72
C TYR A 37 8.67 26.46 -3.89
N LEU A 38 9.51 26.76 -2.89
CA LEU A 38 9.36 27.98 -2.09
C LEU A 38 9.64 29.26 -2.91
N ASP A 39 10.60 29.22 -3.82
CA ASP A 39 10.87 30.30 -4.78
C ASP A 39 9.66 30.55 -5.69
N ASP A 40 9.03 29.46 -6.16
CA ASP A 40 7.79 29.54 -6.93
C ASP A 40 6.62 30.09 -6.11
N SER A 41 6.55 29.78 -4.81
CA SER A 41 5.58 30.36 -3.86
C SER A 41 5.74 31.88 -3.78
N VAL A 42 6.96 32.37 -3.57
CA VAL A 42 7.28 33.80 -3.55
C VAL A 42 6.91 34.46 -4.89
N ARG A 43 7.25 33.81 -6.01
CA ARG A 43 6.94 34.33 -7.36
C ARG A 43 5.42 34.49 -7.56
N PHE A 44 4.63 33.46 -7.25
CA PHE A 44 3.17 33.53 -7.40
C PHE A 44 2.56 34.54 -6.45
N TYR A 45 3.07 34.66 -5.23
CA TYR A 45 2.62 35.67 -4.28
C TYR A 45 2.87 37.09 -4.81
N ARG A 46 4.04 37.34 -5.40
CA ARG A 46 4.38 38.62 -6.06
C ARG A 46 3.45 38.96 -7.22
N GLU A 47 2.94 37.94 -7.92
CA GLU A 47 1.95 38.08 -8.99
C GLU A 47 0.50 38.27 -8.49
N GLY A 48 0.27 38.27 -7.17
CA GLY A 48 -1.06 38.34 -6.56
C GLY A 48 -1.85 37.03 -6.62
N LYS A 49 -1.19 35.91 -6.95
CA LYS A 49 -1.77 34.58 -7.09
C LYS A 49 -1.62 33.79 -5.78
N ASN A 50 -2.39 34.20 -4.78
CA ASN A 50 -2.23 33.71 -3.41
C ASN A 50 -2.57 32.22 -3.25
N GLU A 51 -3.49 31.67 -4.05
CA GLU A 51 -3.81 30.24 -4.01
C GLU A 51 -2.68 29.39 -4.59
N GLU A 52 -2.09 29.81 -5.70
CA GLU A 52 -0.94 29.15 -6.32
C GLU A 52 0.31 29.26 -5.44
N ALA A 53 0.51 30.39 -4.76
CA ALA A 53 1.59 30.53 -3.77
C ALA A 53 1.43 29.51 -2.62
N LYS A 54 0.21 29.36 -2.09
CA LYS A 54 -0.10 28.36 -1.07
C LYS A 54 0.11 26.93 -1.60
N GLN A 55 -0.18 26.63 -2.87
CA GLN A 55 0.15 25.33 -3.50
C GLN A 55 1.64 25.04 -3.42
N CYS A 56 2.45 26.01 -3.81
CA CYS A 56 3.88 25.82 -3.88
C CYS A 56 4.48 25.57 -2.50
N ARG A 57 4.03 26.29 -1.45
CA ARG A 57 4.39 25.97 -0.07
C ARG A 57 3.95 24.56 0.33
N TYR A 58 2.72 24.21 0.00
CA TYR A 58 2.15 22.88 0.32
C TYR A 58 3.00 21.77 -0.30
N ASP A 59 3.33 21.90 -1.58
CA ASP A 59 4.16 20.93 -2.29
C ASP A 59 5.56 20.86 -1.67
N ALA A 60 6.15 22.00 -1.31
CA ALA A 60 7.44 22.06 -0.63
C ALA A 60 7.45 21.26 0.69
N TYR A 61 6.41 21.42 1.51
CA TYR A 61 6.30 20.69 2.78
C TYR A 61 5.88 19.22 2.56
N PHE A 62 4.67 18.96 2.07
CA PHE A 62 4.10 17.62 2.07
C PHE A 62 4.73 16.71 1.03
N ARG A 63 5.00 17.20 -0.19
CA ARG A 63 5.53 16.34 -1.27
C ARG A 63 7.03 16.13 -1.20
N ILE A 64 7.75 17.09 -0.66
CA ILE A 64 9.21 17.04 -0.62
C ILE A 64 9.71 16.83 0.79
N TYR A 65 9.49 17.77 1.72
CA TYR A 65 10.03 17.68 3.08
C TYR A 65 9.51 16.46 3.87
N GLU A 66 8.21 16.20 3.87
CA GLU A 66 7.58 15.08 4.57
C GLU A 66 7.66 13.77 3.77
N LEU A 67 7.12 13.75 2.54
CA LEU A 67 7.04 12.52 1.73
C LEU A 67 8.41 11.97 1.33
N LYS A 68 9.44 12.80 1.13
CA LYS A 68 10.82 12.32 0.95
C LYS A 68 11.57 12.11 2.27
N GLU A 69 10.86 12.03 3.39
CA GLU A 69 11.36 11.63 4.72
C GLU A 69 12.41 12.57 5.33
N MET A 70 12.57 13.80 4.81
CA MET A 70 13.52 14.77 5.36
C MET A 70 13.08 15.23 6.75
N GLU A 71 11.78 15.43 6.97
CA GLU A 71 11.19 15.70 8.29
C GLU A 71 11.59 14.63 9.32
N GLN A 72 11.39 13.35 8.98
CA GLN A 72 11.74 12.25 9.87
C GLN A 72 13.27 12.17 10.11
N ALA A 73 14.07 12.46 9.09
CA ALA A 73 15.52 12.52 9.22
C ALA A 73 15.96 13.63 10.18
N VAL A 74 15.41 14.83 9.99
CA VAL A 74 15.65 16.01 10.83
C VAL A 74 15.22 15.77 12.27
N GLN A 75 13.98 15.35 12.48
CA GLN A 75 13.46 15.06 13.83
C GLN A 75 14.30 14.01 14.55
N SER A 76 14.73 12.96 13.86
CA SER A 76 15.51 11.89 14.47
C SER A 76 16.93 12.30 14.82
N TRP A 77 17.53 13.24 14.09
CA TRP A 77 18.92 13.65 14.29
C TRP A 77 19.03 14.89 15.18
N PHE A 78 18.29 15.95 14.84
CA PHE A 78 18.30 17.23 15.56
C PHE A 78 17.28 17.30 16.69
N GLY A 79 16.31 16.38 16.73
CA GLY A 79 15.28 16.30 17.75
C GLY A 79 13.98 17.01 17.37
N SER A 80 12.88 16.59 18.01
CA SER A 80 11.52 17.08 17.71
C SER A 80 11.34 18.59 17.90
N LYS A 81 12.04 19.23 18.85
CA LYS A 81 11.98 20.68 19.03
C LYS A 81 12.56 21.44 17.83
N TYR A 82 13.61 20.90 17.20
CA TYR A 82 14.22 21.49 16.02
C TYR A 82 13.32 21.32 14.80
N ASN A 83 12.74 20.12 14.62
CA ASN A 83 11.76 19.84 13.58
C ASN A 83 10.54 20.75 13.65
N PHE A 84 9.99 20.93 14.85
CA PHE A 84 8.86 21.82 15.10
C PHE A 84 9.14 23.27 14.69
N ASN A 85 10.38 23.75 14.83
CA ASN A 85 10.75 25.09 14.37
C ASN A 85 10.64 25.21 12.85
N ILE A 86 11.08 24.20 12.11
CA ILE A 86 10.97 24.15 10.65
C ILE A 86 9.50 24.08 10.22
N GLU A 87 8.69 23.22 10.86
CA GLU A 87 7.24 23.14 10.64
C GLU A 87 6.56 24.50 10.86
N ALA A 88 6.95 25.22 11.92
CA ALA A 88 6.43 26.55 12.24
C ALA A 88 6.78 27.57 11.14
N LEU A 89 8.01 27.55 10.61
CA LEU A 89 8.41 28.42 9.49
C LEU A 89 7.62 28.12 8.21
N PHE A 90 7.40 26.84 7.89
CA PHE A 90 6.51 26.45 6.78
C PHE A 90 5.06 26.93 6.99
N ALA A 91 4.54 26.84 8.22
CA ALA A 91 3.21 27.32 8.55
C ALA A 91 3.10 28.85 8.41
N GLU A 92 4.10 29.57 8.89
CA GLU A 92 4.18 31.03 8.87
C GLU A 92 4.17 31.58 7.43
N VAL A 93 4.75 30.87 6.46
CA VAL A 93 4.64 31.23 5.03
C VAL A 93 3.19 31.41 4.60
N THR A 94 2.28 30.52 5.03
CA THR A 94 0.86 30.65 4.71
C THR A 94 0.17 31.73 5.52
N VAL A 95 0.60 31.99 6.75
CA VAL A 95 0.10 33.10 7.56
C VAL A 95 0.39 34.42 6.83
N LEU A 96 1.64 34.65 6.40
CA LEU A 96 2.02 35.86 5.67
C LEU A 96 1.22 36.03 4.37
N ILE A 97 1.01 34.95 3.61
CA ILE A 97 0.20 34.98 2.38
C ILE A 97 -1.27 35.32 2.66
N ASN A 98 -1.86 34.72 3.70
CA ASN A 98 -3.27 34.95 4.07
C ASN A 98 -3.51 36.35 4.63
N GLU A 99 -2.56 36.89 5.39
CA GLU A 99 -2.61 38.24 5.95
C GLU A 99 -2.30 39.33 4.92
N GLY A 100 -1.87 38.96 3.70
CA GLY A 100 -1.51 39.93 2.67
C GLY A 100 -0.28 40.76 3.04
N ARG A 101 0.67 40.16 3.77
CA ARG A 101 1.88 40.83 4.26
C ARG A 101 2.81 41.22 3.10
N PRO A 102 3.65 42.25 3.25
CA PRO A 102 4.60 42.65 2.23
C PRO A 102 5.44 41.48 1.70
N VAL A 103 5.64 41.41 0.38
CA VAL A 103 6.40 40.33 -0.28
C VAL A 103 7.80 40.17 0.32
N GLY A 104 8.44 41.27 0.73
CA GLY A 104 9.76 41.23 1.37
C GLY A 104 9.80 40.50 2.71
N GLU A 105 8.68 40.45 3.46
CA GLU A 105 8.58 39.65 4.69
C GLU A 105 8.51 38.15 4.36
N LEU A 106 7.79 37.78 3.29
CA LEU A 106 7.73 36.41 2.81
C LEU A 106 9.09 35.96 2.25
N GLU A 107 9.77 36.81 1.48
CA GLU A 107 11.12 36.55 0.96
C GLU A 107 12.11 36.26 2.09
N ALA A 108 12.13 37.11 3.12
CA ALA A 108 13.02 36.94 4.27
C ALA A 108 12.74 35.63 5.03
N LEU A 109 11.45 35.29 5.23
CA LEU A 109 11.07 34.04 5.91
C LEU A 109 11.47 32.80 5.09
N VAL A 110 11.30 32.84 3.77
CA VAL A 110 11.72 31.74 2.88
C VAL A 110 13.24 31.59 2.87
N GLU A 111 13.98 32.69 2.90
CA GLU A 111 15.44 32.67 2.99
C GLU A 111 15.91 32.04 4.31
N GLU A 112 15.32 32.42 5.45
CA GLU A 112 15.60 31.82 6.77
C GLU A 112 15.31 30.32 6.79
N LEU A 113 14.14 29.91 6.29
CA LEU A 113 13.76 28.50 6.19
C LEU A 113 14.75 27.71 5.32
N MET A 114 15.16 28.28 4.17
CA MET A 114 16.09 27.63 3.26
C MET A 114 17.51 27.52 3.79
N GLU A 115 17.96 28.49 4.60
CA GLU A 115 19.24 28.42 5.30
C GLU A 115 19.25 27.22 6.26
N ILE A 116 18.22 27.12 7.11
CA ILE A 116 18.07 26.01 8.07
C ILE A 116 18.01 24.65 7.36
N LEU A 117 17.22 24.55 6.29
CA LEU A 117 17.06 23.30 5.54
C LEU A 117 18.36 22.86 4.84
N ARG A 118 19.10 23.79 4.25
CA ARG A 118 20.38 23.47 3.58
C ARG A 118 21.46 23.07 4.58
N GLU A 119 21.55 23.75 5.72
CA GLU A 119 22.47 23.38 6.80
C GLU A 119 22.13 21.98 7.34
N SER A 120 20.85 21.75 7.66
CA SER A 120 20.35 20.45 8.11
C SER A 120 20.66 19.34 7.10
N ALA A 121 20.42 19.61 5.82
CA ALA A 121 20.66 18.66 4.74
C ALA A 121 22.15 18.30 4.58
N ALA A 122 23.03 19.30 4.61
CA ALA A 122 24.47 19.09 4.48
C ALA A 122 25.02 18.22 5.62
N GLU A 123 24.54 18.44 6.86
CA GLU A 123 24.93 17.63 8.01
C GLU A 123 24.35 16.21 7.92
N LEU A 124 23.06 16.08 7.57
CA LEU A 124 22.42 14.78 7.38
C LEU A 124 23.10 13.97 6.28
N ASP A 125 23.61 14.60 5.22
CA ASP A 125 24.35 13.90 4.16
C ASP A 125 25.65 13.25 4.67
N VAL A 126 26.25 13.78 5.73
CA VAL A 126 27.47 13.24 6.34
C VAL A 126 27.13 12.22 7.42
N GLU A 127 26.23 12.58 8.34
CA GLU A 127 26.01 11.84 9.59
C GLU A 127 24.90 10.78 9.47
N LYS A 128 23.89 11.06 8.65
CA LYS A 128 22.74 10.18 8.42
C LYS A 128 22.41 10.13 6.93
N PRO A 129 23.38 9.76 6.06
CA PRO A 129 23.19 9.77 4.62
C PRO A 129 21.94 8.98 4.29
N ARG A 130 21.14 9.52 3.37
CA ARG A 130 19.90 8.88 2.94
C ARG A 130 20.27 7.47 2.48
N GLU A 131 19.90 6.45 3.27
CA GLU A 131 19.96 5.08 2.82
C GLU A 131 18.98 5.02 1.65
N ASN A 132 19.50 5.07 0.43
CA ASN A 132 18.74 4.61 -0.72
C ASN A 132 18.11 3.29 -0.29
N MET A 133 16.78 3.21 -0.26
CA MET A 133 16.11 1.92 -0.19
C MET A 133 16.76 1.14 -1.31
N SER A 134 17.61 0.16 -0.94
CA SER A 134 18.57 -0.41 -1.88
C SER A 134 17.82 -0.77 -3.15
N HIS A 135 18.42 -0.62 -4.34
CA HIS A 135 17.74 -1.01 -5.57
C HIS A 135 17.17 -2.44 -5.46
N GLY A 136 17.88 -3.29 -4.71
CA GLY A 136 17.41 -4.62 -4.29
C GLY A 136 16.23 -4.62 -3.32
N ALA A 137 16.12 -3.67 -2.38
CA ALA A 137 14.98 -3.53 -1.47
C ALA A 137 13.69 -3.10 -2.17
N ILE A 138 13.73 -2.14 -3.12
CA ILE A 138 12.54 -1.75 -3.91
C ILE A 138 12.07 -2.93 -4.76
N PHE A 139 13.02 -3.56 -5.47
CA PHE A 139 12.76 -4.78 -6.24
C PHE A 139 12.17 -5.89 -5.35
N ALA A 140 12.77 -6.15 -4.19
CA ALA A 140 12.32 -7.20 -3.27
C ALA A 140 10.95 -6.89 -2.67
N LYS A 141 10.67 -5.62 -2.31
CA LYS A 141 9.35 -5.19 -1.81
C LYS A 141 8.27 -5.45 -2.85
N ALA A 142 8.48 -4.98 -4.10
CA ALA A 142 7.58 -5.24 -5.21
C ALA A 142 7.41 -6.76 -5.46
N LEU A 143 8.51 -7.52 -5.54
CA LEU A 143 8.50 -8.96 -5.74
C LEU A 143 7.68 -9.69 -4.67
N VAL A 144 7.93 -9.40 -3.39
CA VAL A 144 7.32 -10.09 -2.25
C VAL A 144 5.83 -9.78 -2.14
N ILE A 145 5.41 -8.54 -2.44
CA ILE A 145 3.99 -8.17 -2.49
C ILE A 145 3.27 -9.09 -3.49
N LEU A 146 3.67 -9.06 -4.76
CA LEU A 146 2.96 -9.83 -5.78
C LEU A 146 3.07 -11.35 -5.58
N LEU A 147 4.23 -11.84 -5.09
CA LEU A 147 4.38 -13.26 -4.77
C LEU A 147 3.41 -13.72 -3.68
N ARG A 148 3.19 -12.92 -2.65
CA ARG A 148 2.30 -13.26 -1.54
C ARG A 148 0.86 -13.40 -2.04
N GLU A 149 0.35 -12.34 -2.65
CA GLU A 149 -1.05 -12.29 -3.12
C GLU A 149 -1.30 -13.29 -4.25
N GLY A 150 -0.35 -13.40 -5.18
CA GLY A 150 -0.46 -14.35 -6.29
C GLY A 150 -0.41 -15.81 -5.81
N LEU A 151 0.35 -16.12 -4.77
CA LEU A 151 0.44 -17.48 -4.23
C LEU A 151 -0.83 -17.87 -3.48
N GLU A 152 -1.46 -16.94 -2.76
CA GLU A 152 -2.80 -17.13 -2.19
C GLU A 152 -3.84 -17.48 -3.27
N ALA A 153 -3.89 -16.67 -4.35
CA ALA A 153 -4.77 -16.93 -5.47
C ALA A 153 -4.52 -18.32 -6.09
N ILE A 154 -3.25 -18.66 -6.36
CA ILE A 154 -2.87 -19.96 -6.95
C ILE A 154 -3.27 -21.12 -6.05
N LEU A 155 -3.14 -20.99 -4.73
CA LEU A 155 -3.49 -22.04 -3.79
C LEU A 155 -5.00 -22.30 -3.75
N ILE A 156 -5.80 -21.24 -3.74
CA ILE A 156 -7.27 -21.35 -3.77
C ILE A 156 -7.71 -21.99 -5.09
N LEU A 157 -7.22 -21.47 -6.22
CA LEU A 157 -7.54 -22.00 -7.55
C LEU A 157 -7.05 -23.43 -7.72
N GLY A 158 -5.84 -23.75 -7.24
CA GLY A 158 -5.25 -25.09 -7.27
C GLY A 158 -6.10 -26.09 -6.50
N ALA A 159 -6.57 -25.73 -5.30
CA ALA A 159 -7.48 -26.57 -4.53
C ALA A 159 -8.83 -26.80 -5.22
N MET A 160 -9.42 -25.75 -5.81
CA MET A 160 -10.66 -25.86 -6.58
C MET A 160 -10.48 -26.77 -7.80
N ILE A 161 -9.42 -26.55 -8.58
CA ILE A 161 -9.08 -27.37 -9.76
C ILE A 161 -8.85 -28.82 -9.35
N ALA A 162 -8.12 -29.08 -8.27
CA ALA A 162 -7.89 -30.42 -7.76
C ALA A 162 -9.20 -31.14 -7.38
N ILE A 163 -10.15 -30.43 -6.75
CA ILE A 163 -11.48 -30.98 -6.43
C ILE A 163 -12.26 -31.32 -7.71
N LEU A 164 -12.23 -30.43 -8.71
CA LEU A 164 -12.92 -30.64 -9.99
C LEU A 164 -12.39 -31.85 -10.75
N ILE A 165 -11.06 -32.00 -10.82
CA ILE A 165 -10.40 -33.14 -11.44
C ILE A 165 -10.74 -34.43 -10.68
N LYS A 166 -10.65 -34.41 -9.34
CA LYS A 166 -11.02 -35.57 -8.51
C LYS A 166 -12.49 -36.00 -8.70
N ARG A 167 -13.37 -35.06 -9.02
CA ARG A 167 -14.79 -35.31 -9.33
C ARG A 167 -15.08 -35.59 -10.81
N LYS A 168 -14.06 -35.75 -11.66
CA LYS A 168 -14.19 -35.95 -13.12
C LYS A 168 -14.96 -34.83 -13.84
N ARG A 169 -14.92 -33.59 -13.33
CA ARG A 169 -15.54 -32.39 -13.93
C ARG A 169 -14.47 -31.47 -14.52
N GLU A 170 -13.62 -32.01 -15.38
CA GLU A 170 -12.52 -31.26 -15.99
C GLU A 170 -13.01 -30.15 -16.92
N ASP A 171 -14.22 -30.28 -17.47
CA ASP A 171 -14.93 -29.27 -18.25
C ASP A 171 -15.08 -27.94 -17.50
N GLN A 172 -15.23 -28.00 -16.17
CA GLN A 172 -15.43 -26.82 -15.31
C GLN A 172 -14.12 -26.13 -14.92
N VAL A 173 -12.97 -26.76 -15.15
CA VAL A 173 -11.66 -26.13 -14.94
C VAL A 173 -11.50 -24.92 -15.86
N LYS A 174 -12.04 -24.98 -17.08
CA LYS A 174 -12.07 -23.84 -18.01
C LYS A 174 -12.84 -22.65 -17.43
N THR A 175 -13.94 -22.90 -16.71
CA THR A 175 -14.71 -21.85 -16.04
C THR A 175 -13.88 -21.14 -14.98
N VAL A 176 -13.09 -21.89 -14.20
CA VAL A 176 -12.18 -21.34 -13.18
C VAL A 176 -11.15 -20.41 -13.84
N TYR A 177 -10.53 -20.83 -14.94
CA TYR A 177 -9.56 -19.99 -15.66
C TYR A 177 -10.19 -18.72 -16.24
N ILE A 178 -11.35 -18.81 -16.88
CA ILE A 178 -12.04 -17.65 -17.45
C ILE A 178 -12.43 -16.66 -16.34
N ALA A 179 -12.99 -17.15 -15.24
CA ALA A 179 -13.34 -16.33 -14.10
C ALA A 179 -12.12 -15.64 -13.46
N SER A 180 -10.99 -16.36 -13.37
CA SER A 180 -9.72 -15.83 -12.85
C SER A 180 -9.16 -14.73 -13.76
N ALA A 181 -9.17 -14.94 -15.07
CA ALA A 181 -8.74 -13.93 -16.03
C ALA A 181 -9.63 -12.67 -15.98
N ALA A 182 -10.95 -12.86 -15.88
CA ALA A 182 -11.90 -11.75 -15.72
C ALA A 182 -11.65 -10.98 -14.41
N ALA A 183 -11.29 -11.66 -13.32
CA ALA A 183 -10.96 -11.04 -12.05
C ALA A 183 -9.65 -10.23 -12.08
N VAL A 184 -8.60 -10.75 -12.73
CA VAL A 184 -7.36 -9.99 -12.96
C VAL A 184 -7.66 -8.73 -13.77
N PHE A 185 -8.46 -8.85 -14.84
CA PHE A 185 -8.88 -7.70 -15.63
C PHE A 185 -9.68 -6.68 -14.81
N ALA A 186 -10.63 -7.13 -13.99
CA ALA A 186 -11.39 -6.27 -13.08
C ALA A 186 -10.49 -5.57 -12.06
N SER A 187 -9.41 -6.22 -11.60
CA SER A 187 -8.44 -5.62 -10.68
C SER A 187 -7.63 -4.51 -11.36
N VAL A 188 -7.24 -4.69 -12.62
CA VAL A 188 -6.61 -3.62 -13.41
C VAL A 188 -7.58 -2.44 -13.60
N LEU A 189 -8.86 -2.71 -13.89
CA LEU A 189 -9.88 -1.66 -13.96
C LEU A 189 -10.04 -0.91 -12.64
N LEU A 190 -9.97 -1.61 -11.50
CA LEU A 190 -9.99 -0.99 -10.19
C LEU A 190 -8.79 -0.04 -10.01
N ALA A 191 -7.57 -0.45 -10.38
CA ALA A 191 -6.39 0.41 -10.32
C ALA A 191 -6.56 1.68 -11.17
N VAL A 192 -7.04 1.52 -12.42
CA VAL A 192 -7.31 2.65 -13.32
C VAL A 192 -8.39 3.57 -12.74
N PHE A 193 -9.47 3.00 -12.19
CA PHE A 193 -10.54 3.76 -11.56
C PHE A 193 -10.04 4.57 -10.37
N LEU A 194 -9.25 3.97 -9.48
CA LEU A 194 -8.69 4.66 -8.31
C LEU A 194 -7.73 5.79 -8.71
N ASN A 195 -6.90 5.57 -9.73
CA ASN A 195 -6.00 6.62 -10.26
C ASN A 195 -6.78 7.76 -10.92
N ALA A 196 -7.81 7.44 -11.72
CA ALA A 196 -8.66 8.43 -12.35
C ALA A 196 -9.46 9.24 -11.30
N LEU A 197 -9.93 8.58 -10.25
CA LEU A 197 -10.64 9.22 -9.15
C LEU A 197 -9.72 10.20 -8.41
N ARG A 198 -8.48 9.79 -8.08
CA ARG A 198 -7.46 10.68 -7.49
C ARG A 198 -7.21 11.91 -8.35
N ALA A 199 -6.99 11.71 -9.65
CA ALA A 199 -6.75 12.82 -10.59
C ALA A 199 -7.94 13.79 -10.68
N ARG A 200 -9.18 13.31 -10.58
CA ARG A 200 -10.37 14.16 -10.61
C ARG A 200 -10.57 14.96 -9.32
N VAL A 201 -10.27 14.36 -8.17
CA VAL A 201 -10.37 15.04 -6.87
C VAL A 201 -9.31 16.13 -6.74
N GLY A 202 -8.06 15.85 -7.10
CA GLY A 202 -6.94 16.81 -7.01
C GLY A 202 -7.05 18.04 -7.93
N ILE A 203 -7.96 18.04 -8.92
CA ILE A 203 -8.14 19.18 -9.85
C ILE A 203 -9.30 20.11 -9.40
N THR A 204 -10.21 19.66 -8.54
CA THR A 204 -11.53 20.29 -8.41
C THR A 204 -11.86 20.87 -7.02
N ARG A 205 -11.13 20.50 -5.97
CA ARG A 205 -11.43 20.93 -4.58
C ARG A 205 -10.13 21.21 -3.84
N GLY A 206 -10.01 22.39 -3.22
CA GLY A 206 -8.76 22.86 -2.57
C GLY A 206 -8.21 21.92 -1.47
N TYR A 207 -7.01 22.21 -0.98
CA TYR A 207 -6.15 21.37 -0.12
C TYR A 207 -6.87 20.49 0.90
N ALA A 208 -7.64 21.10 1.81
CA ALA A 208 -8.33 20.36 2.86
C ALA A 208 -9.30 19.30 2.30
N ALA A 209 -9.91 19.53 1.14
CA ALA A 209 -10.80 18.54 0.52
C ALA A 209 -10.04 17.38 -0.14
N GLN A 210 -8.78 17.59 -0.54
CA GLN A 210 -7.92 16.52 -1.05
C GLN A 210 -7.45 15.62 0.10
N GLU A 211 -6.92 16.19 1.18
CA GLU A 211 -6.46 15.45 2.36
C GLU A 211 -7.62 14.67 3.02
N LEU A 212 -8.81 15.29 3.16
CA LEU A 212 -10.01 14.56 3.62
C LEU A 212 -10.30 13.35 2.75
N PHE A 213 -10.25 13.54 1.42
CA PHE A 213 -10.52 12.46 0.49
C PHE A 213 -9.48 11.34 0.60
N GLU A 214 -8.19 11.68 0.72
CA GLU A 214 -7.11 10.71 0.91
C GLU A 214 -7.31 9.93 2.23
N GLY A 215 -7.59 10.62 3.33
CA GLY A 215 -7.93 9.99 4.62
C GLY A 215 -9.14 9.04 4.53
N PHE A 216 -10.22 9.44 3.85
CA PHE A 216 -11.39 8.58 3.63
C PHE A 216 -11.09 7.37 2.75
N VAL A 217 -10.25 7.52 1.72
CA VAL A 217 -9.83 6.41 0.86
C VAL A 217 -9.00 5.41 1.67
N ILE A 218 -8.10 5.88 2.54
CA ILE A 218 -7.33 5.01 3.42
C ILE A 218 -8.26 4.29 4.41
N LEU A 219 -9.26 4.96 4.99
CA LEU A 219 -10.25 4.28 5.85
C LEU A 219 -11.10 3.26 5.10
N ALA A 220 -11.49 3.56 3.85
CA ALA A 220 -12.18 2.60 3.01
C ALA A 220 -11.29 1.38 2.74
N ALA A 221 -10.00 1.58 2.49
CA ALA A 221 -9.02 0.50 2.35
C ALA A 221 -8.88 -0.31 3.64
N VAL A 222 -8.82 0.33 4.81
CA VAL A 222 -8.82 -0.35 6.13
C VAL A 222 -10.08 -1.22 6.31
N ALA A 223 -11.26 -0.69 5.98
CA ALA A 223 -12.51 -1.45 6.06
C ALA A 223 -12.52 -2.67 5.13
N VAL A 224 -12.00 -2.50 3.89
CA VAL A 224 -11.83 -3.60 2.94
C VAL A 224 -10.84 -4.63 3.50
N LEU A 225 -9.67 -4.22 4.00
CA LEU A 225 -8.69 -5.12 4.60
C LEU A 225 -9.26 -5.91 5.78
N LEU A 226 -10.03 -5.27 6.67
CA LEU A 226 -10.68 -5.97 7.80
C LEU A 226 -11.74 -6.96 7.32
N TRP A 227 -12.55 -6.58 6.34
CA TRP A 227 -13.54 -7.48 5.75
C TRP A 227 -12.88 -8.69 5.08
N VAL A 228 -11.80 -8.45 4.33
CA VAL A 228 -11.06 -9.49 3.62
C VAL A 228 -10.26 -10.39 4.57
N GLY A 229 -9.54 -9.83 5.54
CA GLY A 229 -8.83 -10.59 6.57
C GLY A 229 -9.78 -11.47 7.39
N GLY A 230 -11.01 -10.97 7.64
CA GLY A 230 -12.07 -11.76 8.24
C GLY A 230 -12.57 -12.90 7.38
N TRP A 231 -12.63 -12.72 6.06
CA TRP A 231 -12.96 -13.79 5.13
C TRP A 231 -11.84 -14.85 5.07
N LEU A 232 -10.57 -14.43 5.04
CA LEU A 232 -9.40 -15.32 4.95
C LEU A 232 -9.33 -16.34 6.10
N ILE A 233 -9.56 -15.88 7.34
CA ILE A 233 -9.61 -16.76 8.51
C ILE A 233 -10.76 -17.77 8.40
N LYS A 234 -11.90 -17.35 7.86
CA LYS A 234 -13.12 -18.16 7.73
C LYS A 234 -13.01 -19.23 6.62
N THR A 235 -12.38 -18.88 5.50
CA THR A 235 -12.29 -19.74 4.30
C THR A 235 -11.30 -20.89 4.47
N SER A 236 -10.28 -20.74 5.33
CA SER A 236 -9.25 -21.76 5.61
C SER A 236 -9.77 -23.11 6.15
N ALA A 237 -10.97 -23.14 6.73
CA ALA A 237 -11.52 -24.36 7.37
C ALA A 237 -12.96 -24.71 6.94
N SER A 238 -13.84 -23.73 6.76
CA SER A 238 -15.29 -23.98 6.64
C SER A 238 -15.80 -23.98 5.19
N GLU A 239 -15.23 -23.17 4.30
CA GLU A 239 -15.73 -23.02 2.93
C GLU A 239 -15.28 -24.17 2.01
N MET A 240 -14.11 -24.78 2.24
CA MET A 240 -13.76 -26.06 1.61
C MET A 240 -14.73 -27.19 2.00
N ALA A 241 -15.30 -27.14 3.21
CA ALA A 241 -16.31 -28.11 3.66
C ALA A 241 -17.70 -27.81 3.05
N SER A 242 -18.08 -26.55 2.87
CA SER A 242 -19.35 -26.17 2.23
C SER A 242 -19.32 -26.24 0.69
N LEU A 243 -18.17 -26.07 0.04
CA LEU A 243 -18.00 -26.41 -1.38
C LEU A 243 -18.17 -27.92 -1.58
N LYS A 244 -17.75 -28.73 -0.60
CA LYS A 244 -17.90 -30.18 -0.62
C LYS A 244 -19.38 -30.60 -0.65
N SER A 245 -20.26 -29.90 0.07
CA SER A 245 -21.69 -30.19 0.17
C SER A 245 -22.54 -29.55 -0.93
N ARG A 246 -22.29 -28.30 -1.33
CA ARG A 246 -23.12 -27.59 -2.33
C ARG A 246 -22.90 -28.03 -3.78
N VAL A 247 -21.79 -28.71 -4.06
CA VAL A 247 -21.50 -29.29 -5.39
C VAL A 247 -22.03 -30.73 -5.50
N GLY A 248 -22.73 -31.23 -4.48
CA GLY A 248 -23.32 -32.58 -4.46
C GLY A 248 -24.62 -32.73 -5.25
N ASP A 249 -25.52 -31.73 -5.23
CA ASP A 249 -26.94 -31.99 -5.57
C ASP A 249 -27.55 -31.11 -6.68
N ALA A 250 -26.80 -30.26 -7.39
CA ALA A 250 -27.38 -29.39 -8.41
C ALA A 250 -26.85 -29.70 -9.82
N SER A 251 -27.73 -30.33 -10.62
CA SER A 251 -27.61 -30.51 -12.07
C SER A 251 -27.38 -29.17 -12.79
N ASP A 252 -26.53 -29.24 -13.82
CA ASP A 252 -26.21 -28.32 -14.93
C ASP A 252 -26.54 -26.80 -14.83
N LYS A 253 -25.54 -25.97 -15.15
CA LYS A 253 -25.55 -24.49 -15.23
C LYS A 253 -25.52 -23.70 -13.91
N SER A 254 -26.32 -24.04 -12.89
CA SER A 254 -26.32 -23.30 -11.61
C SER A 254 -24.98 -23.46 -10.85
N SER A 255 -24.48 -24.70 -10.80
CA SER A 255 -23.18 -25.04 -10.19
C SER A 255 -22.00 -24.34 -10.89
N THR A 256 -22.06 -24.17 -12.21
CA THR A 256 -20.99 -23.55 -13.00
C THR A 256 -20.92 -22.03 -12.78
N LYS A 257 -22.07 -21.36 -12.68
CA LYS A 257 -22.14 -19.94 -12.33
C LYS A 257 -21.64 -19.67 -10.90
N ALA A 258 -22.03 -20.52 -9.94
CA ALA A 258 -21.52 -20.43 -8.58
C ALA A 258 -20.00 -20.62 -8.52
N LEU A 259 -19.48 -21.62 -9.25
CA LEU A 259 -18.04 -21.86 -9.37
C LEU A 259 -17.30 -20.66 -10.00
N ALA A 260 -17.86 -20.09 -11.07
CA ALA A 260 -17.31 -18.90 -11.72
C ALA A 260 -17.26 -17.71 -10.76
N LEU A 261 -18.37 -17.45 -10.05
CA LEU A 261 -18.44 -16.35 -9.08
C LEU A 261 -17.44 -16.53 -7.95
N VAL A 262 -17.33 -17.74 -7.37
CA VAL A 262 -16.38 -18.02 -6.29
C VAL A 262 -14.94 -17.86 -6.78
N SER A 263 -14.61 -18.37 -7.97
CA SER A 263 -13.27 -18.22 -8.55
C SER A 263 -12.94 -16.75 -8.83
N PHE A 264 -13.90 -16.01 -9.38
CA PHE A 264 -13.77 -14.59 -9.68
C PHE A 264 -13.53 -13.79 -8.39
N LEU A 265 -14.40 -13.96 -7.38
CA LEU A 265 -14.28 -13.23 -6.12
C LEU A 265 -12.99 -13.54 -5.38
N ALA A 266 -12.53 -14.80 -5.40
CA ALA A 266 -11.27 -15.18 -4.78
C ALA A 266 -10.07 -14.46 -5.43
N VAL A 267 -9.99 -14.44 -6.77
CA VAL A 267 -8.88 -13.79 -7.48
C VAL A 267 -8.99 -12.26 -7.45
N PHE A 268 -10.20 -11.72 -7.56
CA PHE A 268 -10.44 -10.28 -7.54
C PHE A 268 -10.06 -9.69 -6.18
N ARG A 269 -10.26 -10.45 -5.11
CA ARG A 269 -9.84 -10.09 -3.75
C ARG A 269 -8.32 -9.93 -3.65
N GLU A 270 -7.54 -10.95 -4.04
CA GLU A 270 -6.07 -10.84 -4.05
C GLU A 270 -5.60 -9.72 -4.99
N GLY A 271 -6.27 -9.57 -6.13
CA GLY A 271 -5.99 -8.53 -7.10
C GLY A 271 -6.25 -7.12 -6.56
N ALA A 272 -7.34 -6.91 -5.83
CA ALA A 272 -7.67 -5.63 -5.20
C ALA A 272 -6.67 -5.27 -4.09
N GLU A 273 -6.30 -6.23 -3.25
CA GLU A 273 -5.24 -6.03 -2.26
C GLU A 273 -3.92 -5.65 -2.95
N THR A 274 -3.51 -6.42 -3.96
CA THR A 274 -2.32 -6.13 -4.75
C THR A 274 -2.35 -4.69 -5.28
N VAL A 275 -3.46 -4.23 -5.85
CA VAL A 275 -3.59 -2.85 -6.32
C VAL A 275 -3.35 -1.83 -5.20
N LEU A 276 -3.97 -2.01 -4.05
CA LEU A 276 -3.83 -1.08 -2.91
C LEU A 276 -2.39 -1.08 -2.37
N PHE A 277 -1.77 -2.24 -2.27
CA PHE A 277 -0.37 -2.39 -1.87
C PHE A 277 0.60 -1.69 -2.82
N TYR A 278 0.41 -1.89 -4.13
CA TYR A 278 1.23 -1.23 -5.13
C TYR A 278 0.98 0.27 -5.17
N GLN A 279 -0.26 0.73 -4.99
CA GLN A 279 -0.55 2.16 -4.88
C GLN A 279 0.17 2.81 -3.69
N ALA A 280 0.14 2.18 -2.52
CA ALA A 280 0.90 2.65 -1.37
C ALA A 280 2.41 2.68 -1.66
N MET A 281 2.94 1.62 -2.29
CA MET A 281 4.36 1.58 -2.65
C MET A 281 4.75 2.64 -3.69
N PHE A 282 3.88 2.94 -4.66
CA PHE A 282 4.15 3.99 -5.64
C PHE A 282 4.10 5.40 -5.03
N ASN A 283 3.42 5.59 -3.89
CA ASN A 283 3.53 6.83 -3.13
C ASN A 283 4.91 6.95 -2.43
N ASP A 284 5.48 5.84 -1.95
CA ASP A 284 6.78 5.83 -1.26
C ASP A 284 8.01 5.88 -2.20
N VAL A 285 7.82 5.66 -3.51
CA VAL A 285 8.91 5.45 -4.47
C VAL A 285 8.92 6.56 -5.52
N SER A 286 10.07 7.25 -5.68
CA SER A 286 10.29 8.25 -6.73
C SER A 286 10.07 7.66 -8.15
N SER A 287 9.59 8.49 -9.07
CA SER A 287 9.15 8.07 -10.41
C SER A 287 10.26 7.47 -11.29
N ASP A 288 11.50 7.89 -11.10
CA ASP A 288 12.72 7.34 -11.71
C ASP A 288 12.96 5.86 -11.34
N ARG A 289 12.41 5.41 -10.21
CA ARG A 289 12.57 4.05 -9.67
C ARG A 289 11.40 3.11 -10.03
N TYR A 290 10.41 3.57 -10.79
CA TYR A 290 9.29 2.72 -11.25
C TYR A 290 9.75 1.54 -12.11
N GLY A 291 10.88 1.67 -12.80
CA GLY A 291 11.50 0.55 -13.52
C GLY A 291 11.81 -0.64 -12.60
N LEU A 292 12.34 -0.40 -11.39
CA LEU A 292 12.65 -1.44 -10.42
C LEU A 292 11.40 -2.15 -9.91
N VAL A 293 10.31 -1.39 -9.72
CA VAL A 293 9.00 -1.94 -9.37
C VAL A 293 8.49 -2.89 -10.45
N ALA A 294 8.56 -2.46 -11.72
CA ALA A 294 8.16 -3.28 -12.86
C ALA A 294 9.01 -4.56 -12.99
N LEU A 295 10.32 -4.48 -12.74
CA LEU A 295 11.21 -5.65 -12.71
C LEU A 295 10.82 -6.62 -11.60
N GLY A 296 10.52 -6.13 -10.40
CA GLY A 296 10.04 -6.94 -9.28
C GLY A 296 8.72 -7.63 -9.60
N MET A 297 7.77 -6.92 -10.22
CA MET A 297 6.51 -7.50 -10.71
C MET A 297 6.76 -8.60 -11.75
N ALA A 298 7.59 -8.34 -12.75
CA ALA A 298 7.88 -9.30 -13.81
C ALA A 298 8.51 -10.59 -13.25
N ALA A 299 9.47 -10.46 -12.33
CA ALA A 299 10.08 -11.59 -11.65
C ALA A 299 9.06 -12.39 -10.82
N ALA A 300 8.15 -11.70 -10.11
CA ALA A 300 7.08 -12.36 -9.36
C ALA A 300 6.12 -13.12 -10.28
N VAL A 301 5.72 -12.56 -11.43
CA VAL A 301 4.87 -13.25 -12.41
C VAL A 301 5.52 -14.54 -12.90
N VAL A 302 6.82 -14.54 -13.19
CA VAL A 302 7.55 -15.75 -13.60
C VAL A 302 7.55 -16.80 -12.49
N LEU A 303 7.85 -16.39 -11.25
CA LEU A 303 7.86 -17.30 -10.10
C LEU A 303 6.46 -17.85 -9.77
N LEU A 304 5.41 -17.04 -9.90
CA LEU A 304 4.02 -17.45 -9.75
C LEU A 304 3.60 -18.44 -10.85
N ALA A 305 4.02 -18.24 -12.10
CA ALA A 305 3.75 -19.20 -13.16
C ALA A 305 4.40 -20.56 -12.86
N VAL A 306 5.65 -20.56 -12.37
CA VAL A 306 6.32 -21.78 -11.90
C VAL A 306 5.57 -22.40 -10.71
N GLY A 307 5.19 -21.60 -9.72
CA GLY A 307 4.42 -22.03 -8.56
C GLY A 307 3.09 -22.67 -8.94
N PHE A 308 2.36 -22.08 -9.89
CA PHE A 308 1.11 -22.62 -10.42
C PHE A 308 1.31 -23.99 -11.08
N VAL A 309 2.35 -24.16 -11.90
CA VAL A 309 2.68 -25.45 -12.52
C VAL A 309 3.01 -26.50 -11.45
N LEU A 310 3.79 -26.13 -10.43
CA LEU A 310 4.14 -27.02 -9.31
C LEU A 310 2.91 -27.42 -8.48
N VAL A 311 1.98 -26.51 -8.22
CA VAL A 311 0.74 -26.83 -7.50
C VAL A 311 -0.21 -27.65 -8.36
N ARG A 312 -0.29 -27.36 -9.66
CA ARG A 312 -1.21 -28.02 -10.59
C ARG A 312 -0.81 -29.45 -10.93
N TYR A 313 0.48 -29.71 -11.07
CA TYR A 313 1.02 -30.99 -11.54
C TYR A 313 1.94 -31.68 -10.53
N GLY A 314 2.43 -30.96 -9.52
CA GLY A 314 3.25 -31.54 -8.45
C GLY A 314 2.40 -32.02 -7.27
N SER A 315 2.92 -33.01 -6.53
CA SER A 315 2.32 -33.51 -5.28
C SER A 315 2.67 -32.63 -4.07
N VAL A 316 2.94 -31.33 -4.27
CA VAL A 316 3.40 -30.42 -3.23
C VAL A 316 2.25 -30.10 -2.29
N LYS A 317 2.31 -30.64 -1.07
CA LYS A 317 1.37 -30.32 0.01
C LYS A 317 1.89 -29.08 0.74
N LEU A 318 1.44 -27.90 0.32
CA LEU A 318 1.75 -26.67 1.05
C LEU A 318 1.01 -26.64 2.40
N PRO A 319 1.65 -26.25 3.51
CA PRO A 319 1.01 -26.10 4.82
C PRO A 319 0.10 -24.86 4.82
N LEU A 320 -1.03 -24.96 4.12
CA LEU A 320 -2.00 -23.89 3.87
C LEU A 320 -2.44 -23.17 5.14
N LYS A 321 -2.66 -23.91 6.24
CA LYS A 321 -3.12 -23.33 7.51
C LYS A 321 -2.12 -22.34 8.11
N TRP A 322 -0.83 -22.62 8.03
CA TRP A 322 0.19 -21.75 8.62
C TRP A 322 0.36 -20.49 7.78
N PHE A 323 0.39 -20.66 6.46
CA PHE A 323 0.46 -19.56 5.51
C PHE A 323 -0.72 -18.58 5.68
N PHE A 324 -1.97 -19.06 5.63
CA PHE A 324 -3.15 -18.21 5.82
C PHE A 324 -3.24 -17.57 7.21
N ASN A 325 -2.74 -18.23 8.27
CA ASN A 325 -2.73 -17.61 9.60
C ASN A 325 -1.73 -16.45 9.66
N VAL A 326 -0.54 -16.62 9.09
CA VAL A 326 0.49 -15.57 9.07
C VAL A 326 0.05 -14.39 8.21
N THR A 327 -0.47 -14.64 7.01
CA THR A 327 -0.95 -13.57 6.13
C THR A 327 -2.19 -12.88 6.69
N GLY A 328 -3.10 -13.62 7.33
CA GLY A 328 -4.24 -13.05 8.04
C GLY A 328 -3.85 -12.10 9.19
N VAL A 329 -2.83 -12.45 9.98
CA VAL A 329 -2.30 -11.54 11.03
C VAL A 329 -1.66 -10.30 10.41
N PHE A 330 -0.95 -10.46 9.30
CA PHE A 330 -0.33 -9.33 8.60
C PHE A 330 -1.35 -8.34 8.05
N ILE A 331 -2.50 -8.81 7.53
CA ILE A 331 -3.59 -7.93 7.08
C ILE A 331 -4.12 -7.05 8.22
N PHE A 332 -4.29 -7.60 9.43
CA PHE A 332 -4.71 -6.80 10.59
C PHE A 332 -3.65 -5.79 11.02
N TYR A 333 -2.37 -6.18 11.01
CA TYR A 333 -1.27 -5.26 11.25
C TYR A 333 -1.31 -4.06 10.28
N MET A 334 -1.62 -4.31 9.01
CA MET A 334 -1.70 -3.24 8.02
C MET A 334 -2.93 -2.36 8.16
N ALA A 335 -4.10 -2.96 8.39
CA ALA A 335 -5.30 -2.21 8.72
C ALA A 335 -5.05 -1.26 9.90
N PHE A 336 -4.33 -1.73 10.93
CA PHE A 336 -3.91 -0.93 12.07
C PHE A 336 -2.97 0.22 11.67
N SER A 337 -1.87 -0.08 10.97
CA SER A 337 -0.89 0.93 10.57
C SER A 337 -1.48 1.99 9.62
N MET A 338 -2.28 1.56 8.63
CA MET A 338 -2.96 2.46 7.68
C MET A 338 -4.02 3.34 8.36
N SER A 339 -4.72 2.85 9.38
CA SER A 339 -5.68 3.69 10.11
C SER A 339 -5.04 4.87 10.84
N GLY A 340 -3.79 4.71 11.27
CA GLY A 340 -2.99 5.81 11.81
C GLY A 340 -2.62 6.85 10.74
N LYS A 341 -2.24 6.40 9.55
CA LYS A 341 -2.01 7.29 8.40
C LYS A 341 -3.28 8.04 7.97
N ALA A 342 -4.42 7.36 7.90
CA ALA A 342 -5.70 8.01 7.59
C ALA A 342 -6.03 9.17 8.54
N PHE A 343 -5.66 9.04 9.81
CA PHE A 343 -5.87 10.09 10.79
C PHE A 343 -4.95 11.30 10.55
N LEU A 344 -3.70 11.07 10.12
CA LEU A 344 -2.77 12.13 9.77
C LEU A 344 -3.35 13.02 8.65
N GLU A 345 -3.89 12.41 7.61
CA GLU A 345 -4.59 13.11 6.51
C GLU A 345 -5.79 13.94 7.02
N PHE A 346 -6.57 13.43 7.98
CA PHE A 346 -7.68 14.21 8.56
C PHE A 346 -7.22 15.36 9.44
N ARG A 347 -6.05 15.23 10.08
CA ARG A 347 -5.43 16.29 10.86
C ARG A 347 -4.94 17.41 9.93
N GLU A 348 -4.28 17.05 8.84
CA GLU A 348 -3.79 17.98 7.82
C GLU A 348 -4.93 18.75 7.16
N ALA A 349 -6.05 18.07 6.91
CA ALA A 349 -7.31 18.69 6.50
C ALA A 349 -7.94 19.67 7.49
N GLY A 350 -7.38 19.80 8.70
CA GLY A 350 -7.90 20.65 9.77
C GLY A 350 -9.19 20.14 10.41
N TRP A 351 -9.51 18.83 10.28
CA TRP A 351 -10.76 18.28 10.80
C TRP A 351 -10.72 17.98 12.31
N PHE A 352 -9.52 17.85 12.87
CA PHE A 352 -9.27 17.59 14.28
C PHE A 352 -8.28 18.59 14.86
N GLU A 353 -8.55 19.08 16.07
CA GLU A 353 -7.61 19.92 16.84
C GLU A 353 -6.47 19.08 17.40
N ASP A 354 -5.28 19.69 17.53
CA ASP A 354 -4.07 19.04 18.04
C ASP A 354 -4.22 18.69 19.52
N SER A 355 -4.70 17.47 19.78
CA SER A 355 -4.83 16.89 21.12
C SER A 355 -3.67 15.92 21.38
N MET A 356 -2.47 16.49 21.50
CA MET A 356 -1.27 15.70 21.79
C MET A 356 -1.36 15.06 23.18
N VAL A 357 -1.03 13.78 23.26
CA VAL A 357 -0.97 13.02 24.50
C VAL A 357 0.44 12.51 24.74
N ASN A 358 0.79 12.27 26.00
CA ASN A 358 2.09 11.69 26.34
C ASN A 358 2.13 10.20 25.93
N PHE A 359 2.46 9.95 24.67
CA PHE A 359 2.53 8.63 24.04
C PHE A 359 3.69 8.60 23.02
N PRO A 360 4.38 7.46 22.80
CA PRO A 360 5.47 7.40 21.83
C PRO A 360 4.96 7.44 20.38
N THR A 361 5.68 8.17 19.52
CA THR A 361 5.51 8.09 18.05
C THR A 361 6.21 6.83 17.54
N ILE A 362 5.49 5.98 16.81
CA ILE A 362 6.04 4.77 16.18
C ILE A 362 5.61 4.74 14.70
N PRO A 363 6.38 5.39 13.80
CA PRO A 363 5.96 5.63 12.41
C PRO A 363 5.65 4.35 11.61
N TRP A 364 6.43 3.28 11.81
CA TRP A 364 6.19 2.00 11.11
C TRP A 364 4.90 1.31 11.54
N LEU A 365 4.43 1.55 12.77
CA LEU A 365 3.13 1.11 13.26
C LEU A 365 2.01 2.12 12.94
N GLY A 366 2.32 3.26 12.31
CA GLY A 366 1.38 4.36 12.11
C GLY A 366 0.90 4.98 13.42
N ILE A 367 1.64 4.83 14.53
CA ILE A 367 1.24 5.34 15.83
C ILE A 367 1.75 6.78 15.95
N TYR A 368 0.82 7.71 16.08
CA TYR A 368 1.09 9.12 16.34
C TYR A 368 0.45 9.53 17.67
N PRO A 369 1.07 10.44 18.45
CA PRO A 369 0.67 10.76 19.82
C PRO A 369 -0.55 11.68 19.89
N VAL A 370 -1.61 11.35 19.14
CA VAL A 370 -2.84 12.13 19.01
C VAL A 370 -4.02 11.29 19.44
N LEU A 371 -4.76 11.75 20.45
CA LEU A 371 -5.80 10.93 21.10
C LEU A 371 -6.86 10.39 20.11
N PRO A 372 -7.43 11.19 19.19
CA PRO A 372 -8.46 10.66 18.28
C PRO A 372 -7.90 9.62 17.30
N GLY A 373 -6.65 9.77 16.86
CA GLY A 373 -5.95 8.76 16.03
C GLY A 373 -5.71 7.45 16.77
N LEU A 374 -5.28 7.53 18.04
CA LEU A 374 -5.11 6.34 18.89
C LEU A 374 -6.44 5.65 19.17
N LEU A 375 -7.54 6.39 19.35
CA LEU A 375 -8.89 5.83 19.50
C LEU A 375 -9.35 5.10 18.23
N LEU A 376 -9.07 5.66 17.05
CA LEU A 376 -9.37 5.03 15.77
C LEU A 376 -8.59 3.72 15.59
N GLN A 377 -7.29 3.73 15.88
CA GLN A 377 -6.46 2.52 15.90
C GLN A 377 -6.98 1.49 16.93
N GLY A 378 -7.40 1.94 18.11
CA GLY A 378 -8.05 1.11 19.11
C GLY A 378 -9.34 0.45 18.60
N ALA A 379 -10.17 1.19 17.87
CA ALA A 379 -11.38 0.66 17.23
C ALA A 379 -11.04 -0.41 16.18
N VAL A 380 -9.99 -0.22 15.39
CA VAL A 380 -9.49 -1.23 14.42
C VAL A 380 -9.03 -2.51 15.13
N VAL A 381 -8.34 -2.40 16.28
CA VAL A 381 -7.96 -3.57 17.10
C VAL A 381 -9.20 -4.31 17.59
N VAL A 382 -10.18 -3.60 18.15
CA VAL A 382 -11.43 -4.21 18.63
C VAL A 382 -12.19 -4.90 17.49
N ALA A 383 -12.28 -4.26 16.33
CA ALA A 383 -12.91 -4.84 15.14
C ALA A 383 -12.19 -6.12 14.68
N SER A 384 -10.84 -6.09 14.65
CA SER A 384 -10.00 -7.24 14.29
C SER A 384 -10.22 -8.43 15.24
N ILE A 385 -10.25 -8.16 16.55
CA ILE A 385 -10.52 -9.18 17.57
C ILE A 385 -11.94 -9.72 17.43
N ALA A 386 -12.94 -8.86 17.21
CA ALA A 386 -14.32 -9.27 17.02
C ALA A 386 -14.47 -10.21 15.80
N VAL A 387 -13.86 -9.85 14.67
CA VAL A 387 -13.80 -10.66 13.46
C VAL A 387 -13.17 -12.03 13.75
N TYR A 388 -12.02 -12.05 14.43
CA TYR A 388 -11.35 -13.30 14.83
C TYR A 388 -12.23 -14.17 15.75
N MET A 389 -12.87 -13.58 16.76
CA MET A 389 -13.74 -14.30 17.70
C MET A 389 -15.00 -14.88 17.05
N VAL A 390 -15.66 -14.14 16.17
CA VAL A 390 -16.84 -14.61 15.42
C VAL A 390 -16.49 -15.81 14.55
N ASN A 391 -15.32 -15.78 13.91
CA ASN A 391 -14.83 -16.87 13.08
C ASN A 391 -14.47 -18.11 13.92
N LYS A 392 -13.86 -17.95 15.09
CA LYS A 392 -13.54 -19.06 16.01
C LYS A 392 -14.79 -19.77 16.54
N ARG A 393 -15.85 -19.02 16.91
CA ARG A 393 -17.10 -19.58 17.45
C ARG A 393 -17.89 -20.43 16.44
N LYS A 394 -17.80 -20.11 15.14
CA LYS A 394 -18.50 -20.87 14.09
C LYS A 394 -17.83 -22.22 13.76
N ASN A 395 -16.51 -22.34 13.94
CA ASN A 395 -15.79 -23.61 13.77
C ASN A 395 -16.07 -24.65 14.87
N VAL A 396 -16.60 -24.26 16.03
CA VAL A 396 -16.93 -25.17 17.14
C VAL A 396 -18.33 -25.79 16.99
N LYS A 397 -19.20 -25.23 16.13
CA LYS A 397 -20.62 -25.64 15.98
C LYS A 397 -20.90 -26.60 14.81
N THR A 398 -19.94 -27.41 14.37
CA THR A 398 -20.27 -28.63 13.58
C THR A 398 -20.69 -29.74 14.54
N PRO A 399 -21.95 -30.22 14.51
CA PRO A 399 -22.37 -31.32 15.37
C PRO A 399 -21.68 -32.61 14.91
N SER A 400 -21.05 -33.33 15.83
CA SER A 400 -20.85 -34.76 15.69
C SER A 400 -22.21 -35.45 15.83
N GLY A 401 -22.87 -35.78 14.73
CA GLY A 401 -23.86 -36.86 14.69
C GLY A 401 -23.22 -38.00 13.90
N ASN A 402 -22.48 -38.89 14.55
CA ASN A 402 -22.93 -40.07 15.31
C ASN A 402 -23.58 -41.11 14.41
N ASP A 403 -22.85 -42.22 14.26
CA ASP A 403 -23.22 -43.44 13.57
C ASP A 403 -24.51 -44.03 14.15
N GLY A 404 -25.32 -44.55 13.23
CA GLY A 404 -26.50 -45.39 13.47
C GLY A 404 -26.79 -46.13 12.18
#